data_AF-A0A2G6WT58-F1
#
_entry.id   AF-A0A2G6WT58-F1
#
_cell.length_a   1.000
_cell.length_b   1.000
_cell.length_c   1.000
_cell.angle_alpha   90.00
_cell.angle_beta   90.00
_cell.angle_gamma   90.00
#
_symmetry.space_group_name_H-M   'P 1'
#
loop_
_entity.id
_entity.type
_entity.pdbx_description
1 polymer ?
#
loop_
_entity_poly.entity_id
_entity_poly.type
_entity_poly.pdbx_seq_one_letter_code
_entity_poly.pdbx_strand_id
1 'polypeptide(L)'
;MFAQAETSTMKEFHALTIEEIERSIEQLKGDGLLLEEMGFIAEADVLRCRFLGRRINIKIDLAYGAEIDPVDSFSSKEVEEISNLILTKLRFEFCNNCWEIF
;
A
#
# COMPACT_ATOMS: atom_id res chain seq x y z
N MET A 1 19.23 6.56 22.18
CA MET A 1 19.39 6.28 20.73
C MET A 1 18.02 5.89 20.22
N PHE A 2 17.32 6.80 19.55
CA PHE A 2 16.02 6.52 18.91
C PHE A 2 16.21 6.77 17.42
N ALA A 3 16.20 5.70 16.60
CA ALA A 3 16.00 5.76 15.14
C ALA A 3 16.17 4.36 14.52
N GLN A 4 15.20 3.45 14.72
CA GLN A 4 15.10 2.20 13.92
C GLN A 4 13.65 1.74 13.68
N ALA A 5 12.64 2.62 13.82
CA ALA A 5 11.25 2.26 13.52
C ALA A 5 10.82 2.66 12.10
N GLU A 6 11.35 3.76 11.56
CA GLU A 6 10.94 4.33 10.26
C GLU A 6 11.37 3.45 9.05
N THR A 7 12.31 2.51 9.23
CA THR A 7 12.81 1.64 8.15
C THR A 7 12.12 0.28 8.04
N SER A 8 11.37 -0.16 9.04
CA SER A 8 10.81 -1.53 9.05
C SER A 8 9.53 -1.61 8.24
N THR A 9 8.61 -0.66 8.45
CA THR A 9 7.35 -0.57 7.70
C THR A 9 7.57 -0.39 6.21
N MET A 10 8.46 0.50 5.78
CA MET A 10 8.72 0.71 4.35
C MET A 10 9.28 -0.54 3.68
N LYS A 11 10.17 -1.28 4.36
CA LYS A 11 10.68 -2.55 3.85
C LYS A 11 9.59 -3.62 3.72
N GLU A 12 8.68 -3.69 4.69
CA GLU A 12 7.51 -4.57 4.60
C GLU A 12 6.61 -4.18 3.43
N PHE A 13 6.37 -2.88 3.23
CA PHE A 13 5.59 -2.38 2.10
C PHE A 13 6.24 -2.71 0.76
N HIS A 14 7.55 -2.50 0.61
CA HIS A 14 8.30 -2.83 -0.60
C HIS A 14 8.20 -4.31 -1.00
N ALA A 15 8.01 -5.21 -0.03
CA ALA A 15 7.90 -6.63 -0.29
C ALA A 15 6.50 -7.09 -0.75
N LEU A 16 5.50 -6.20 -0.73
CA LEU A 16 4.14 -6.55 -1.13
C LEU A 16 4.02 -6.74 -2.64
N THR A 17 3.25 -7.76 -3.00
CA THR A 17 2.83 -8.01 -4.38
C THR A 17 1.66 -7.12 -4.79
N ILE A 18 1.44 -6.99 -6.10
CA ILE A 18 0.29 -6.24 -6.63
C ILE A 18 -1.05 -6.78 -6.09
N GLU A 19 -1.24 -8.10 -6.03
CA GLU A 19 -2.47 -8.73 -5.56
C GLU A 19 -2.74 -8.45 -4.07
N GLU A 20 -1.68 -8.35 -3.26
CA GLU A 20 -1.78 -8.00 -1.84
C GLU A 20 -2.17 -6.53 -1.64
N ILE A 21 -1.60 -5.64 -2.44
CA ILE A 21 -1.89 -4.20 -2.40
C ILE A 21 -3.31 -3.94 -2.88
N GLU A 22 -3.71 -4.50 -4.03
CA GLU A 22 -5.05 -4.35 -4.59
C GLU A 22 -6.12 -4.79 -3.61
N ARG A 23 -5.95 -5.97 -3.01
CA ARG A 23 -6.90 -6.50 -2.01
C ARG A 23 -6.99 -5.62 -0.78
N SER A 24 -5.86 -5.07 -0.32
CA SER A 24 -5.84 -4.13 0.80
C SER A 24 -6.57 -2.83 0.45
N ILE A 25 -6.37 -2.29 -0.76
CA ILE A 25 -7.09 -1.09 -1.24
C ILE A 25 -8.59 -1.34 -1.33
N GLU A 26 -9.01 -2.49 -1.87
CA GLU A 26 -10.43 -2.86 -1.96
C GLU A 26 -11.12 -2.85 -0.59
N GLN A 27 -10.42 -3.32 0.45
CA GLN A 27 -10.90 -3.28 1.84
C GLN A 27 -10.89 -1.86 2.44
N LEU A 28 -10.02 -0.98 1.93
CA LEU A 28 -9.87 0.40 2.39
C LEU A 28 -10.81 1.38 1.69
N LYS A 29 -11.71 0.91 0.82
CA LYS A 29 -12.71 1.78 0.16
C LYS A 29 -13.53 2.59 1.16
N GLY A 30 -13.89 2.00 2.30
CA GLY A 30 -14.61 2.68 3.38
C GLY A 30 -13.74 3.67 4.19
N ASP A 31 -12.42 3.46 4.20
CA ASP A 31 -11.42 4.32 4.86
C ASP A 31 -10.92 5.44 3.92
N GLY A 32 -11.49 5.54 2.72
CA GLY A 32 -11.23 6.64 1.77
C GLY A 32 -10.06 6.42 0.81
N LEU A 33 -9.49 5.20 0.74
CA LEU A 33 -8.54 4.80 -0.29
C LEU A 33 -9.27 4.04 -1.39
N LEU A 34 -9.31 4.61 -2.59
CA LEU A 34 -10.04 4.06 -3.73
C LEU A 34 -9.07 3.75 -4.88
N LEU A 35 -9.16 2.56 -5.44
CA LEU A 35 -8.51 2.25 -6.71
C LEU A 35 -9.32 2.88 -7.86
N GLU A 36 -8.67 3.70 -8.67
CA GLU A 36 -9.27 4.33 -9.85
C GLU A 36 -8.98 3.52 -11.12
N GLU A 37 -7.72 3.14 -11.35
CA GLU A 37 -7.29 2.45 -12.56
C GLU A 37 -6.00 1.65 -12.30
N MET A 38 -5.83 0.55 -13.03
CA MET A 38 -4.59 -0.21 -13.11
C MET A 38 -3.90 0.07 -14.44
N GLY A 39 -2.61 0.39 -14.40
CA GLY A 39 -1.74 0.56 -15.57
C GLY A 39 -0.59 -0.44 -15.53
N PHE A 40 -0.25 -0.99 -16.67
CA PHE A 40 0.86 -1.94 -16.83
C PHE A 40 1.92 -1.30 -17.72
N ILE A 41 3.16 -1.19 -17.23
CA ILE A 41 4.33 -0.80 -18.03
C ILE A 41 5.36 -1.93 -18.02
N ALA A 42 6.37 -1.87 -18.88
CA ALA A 42 7.31 -2.99 -19.04
C ALA A 42 8.13 -3.26 -17.77
N GLU A 43 8.35 -2.24 -16.94
CA GLU A 43 9.20 -2.28 -15.76
C GLU A 43 8.44 -2.35 -14.43
N ALA A 44 7.14 -2.03 -14.43
CA ALA A 44 6.35 -1.92 -13.21
C ALA A 44 4.84 -2.02 -13.47
N ASP A 45 4.11 -2.42 -12.44
CA ASP A 45 2.67 -2.25 -12.38
C ASP A 45 2.33 -0.96 -11.62
N VAL A 46 1.31 -0.24 -12.05
CA VAL A 46 0.93 1.06 -11.49
C VAL A 46 -0.55 1.06 -11.11
N LEU A 47 -0.82 1.16 -9.82
CA LEU A 47 -2.16 1.32 -9.28
C LEU A 47 -2.43 2.81 -9.05
N ARG A 48 -3.32 3.40 -9.83
CA ARG A 48 -3.77 4.77 -9.62
C ARG A 48 -4.86 4.78 -8.57
N CYS A 49 -4.59 5.46 -7.47
CA CYS A 49 -5.47 5.50 -6.31
C CYS A 49 -5.86 6.95 -5.95
N ARG A 50 -6.95 7.06 -5.20
CA ARG A 50 -7.39 8.30 -4.58
C ARG A 50 -7.50 8.08 -3.08
N PHE A 51 -6.73 8.83 -2.30
CA PHE A 51 -6.81 8.85 -0.85
C PHE A 51 -7.46 10.15 -0.39
N LEU A 52 -8.64 10.06 0.24
CA LEU A 52 -9.41 11.20 0.75
C LEU A 52 -9.60 12.32 -0.30
N GLY A 53 -9.83 11.95 -1.55
CA GLY A 53 -10.01 12.90 -2.64
C GLY A 53 -8.73 13.29 -3.40
N ARG A 54 -7.54 12.99 -2.88
CA ARG A 54 -6.23 13.32 -3.47
C ARG A 54 -5.62 12.12 -4.20
N ARG A 55 -4.92 12.37 -5.31
CA ARG A 55 -4.33 11.36 -6.19
C ARG A 55 -2.98 10.87 -5.69
N ILE A 56 -2.83 9.56 -5.68
CA ILE A 56 -1.64 8.82 -5.28
C ILE A 56 -1.47 7.66 -6.26
N ASN A 57 -0.27 7.40 -6.73
CA ASN A 57 0.05 6.18 -7.44
C ASN A 57 0.77 5.22 -6.49
N ILE A 58 0.55 3.93 -6.68
CA ILE A 58 1.38 2.89 -6.07
C ILE A 58 2.03 2.14 -7.23
N LYS A 59 3.35 2.17 -7.28
CA LYS A 59 4.14 1.50 -8.31
C LYS A 59 4.72 0.23 -7.72
N ILE A 60 4.65 -0.87 -8.44
CA ILE A 60 5.25 -2.13 -8.07
C ILE A 60 6.33 -2.39 -9.11
N ASP A 61 7.55 -1.97 -8.80
CA ASP A 61 8.71 -2.17 -9.66
C ASP A 61 9.19 -3.62 -9.56
N LEU A 62 9.46 -4.24 -10.70
CA LEU A 62 9.87 -5.65 -10.75
C LEU A 62 11.24 -5.92 -10.10
N ALA A 63 12.10 -4.90 -9.97
CA ALA A 63 13.43 -4.97 -9.36
C ALA A 63 13.49 -4.39 -7.94
N TYR A 64 12.66 -3.38 -7.63
CA TYR A 64 12.73 -2.63 -6.36
C TYR A 64 11.52 -2.84 -5.44
N GLY A 65 10.43 -3.42 -5.93
CA GLY A 65 9.21 -3.69 -5.17
C GLY A 65 8.24 -2.51 -5.14
N ALA A 66 7.30 -2.54 -4.19
CA ALA A 66 6.22 -1.56 -4.14
C ALA A 66 6.63 -0.22 -3.51
N GLU A 67 6.24 0.90 -4.13
CA GLU A 67 6.47 2.25 -3.63
C GLU A 67 5.22 3.12 -3.79
N ILE A 68 5.05 4.11 -2.91
CA ILE A 68 4.01 5.13 -3.04
C ILE A 68 4.62 6.34 -3.76
N ASP A 69 3.97 6.75 -4.85
CA ASP A 69 4.33 7.88 -5.69
C ASP A 69 3.18 8.92 -5.66
N PRO A 70 3.24 9.91 -4.75
CA PRO A 70 2.18 10.90 -4.61
C PRO A 70 2.11 11.82 -5.82
N VAL A 71 0.92 11.93 -6.45
CA VAL A 71 0.69 12.85 -7.58
C VAL A 71 0.33 14.23 -7.07
N ASP A 72 -0.55 14.29 -6.07
CA ASP A 72 -0.85 15.52 -5.34
C ASP A 72 0.16 15.76 -4.20
N SER A 73 0.07 16.90 -3.53
CA SER A 73 0.93 17.20 -2.39
C SER A 73 0.58 16.36 -1.17
N PHE A 74 1.52 15.50 -0.77
CA PHE A 74 1.50 14.74 0.47
C PHE A 74 2.80 14.98 1.24
N SER A 75 2.69 15.09 2.55
CA SER A 75 3.87 15.05 3.42
C SER A 75 4.40 13.62 3.55
N SER A 76 5.69 13.48 3.88
CA SER A 76 6.31 12.16 4.11
C SER A 76 5.57 11.35 5.17
N LYS A 77 5.02 12.02 6.19
CA LYS A 77 4.22 11.38 7.24
C LYS A 77 2.90 10.83 6.69
N GLU A 78 2.20 11.56 5.83
CA GLU A 78 0.97 11.06 5.21
C GLU A 78 1.23 9.85 4.31
N VAL A 79 2.35 9.85 3.59
CA VAL A 79 2.77 8.68 2.79
C VAL A 79 3.00 7.46 3.68
N GLU A 80 3.72 7.65 4.79
CA GLU A 80 3.95 6.58 5.78
C GLU A 80 2.63 6.08 6.40
N GLU A 81 1.70 6.97 6.71
CA GLU A 81 0.37 6.62 7.21
C GLU A 81 -0.40 5.75 6.21
N ILE A 82 -0.35 6.09 4.92
CA ILE A 82 -1.00 5.28 3.87
C ILE A 82 -0.37 3.90 3.76
N SER A 83 0.97 3.79 3.75
CA SER A 83 1.64 2.49 3.74
C SER A 83 1.29 1.64 4.97
N ASN A 84 1.27 2.25 6.16
CA ASN A 84 0.85 1.59 7.39
C ASN A 84 -0.60 1.10 7.30
N LEU A 85 -1.50 1.89 6.70
CA LEU A 85 -2.90 1.53 6.53
C LEU A 85 -3.06 0.28 5.66
N ILE A 86 -2.35 0.23 4.53
CA ILE A 86 -2.33 -0.91 3.61
C ILE A 86 -1.79 -2.16 4.32
N LEU A 87 -0.62 -2.06 4.96
CA LEU A 87 -0.02 -3.17 5.72
C LEU A 87 -0.91 -3.67 6.86
N THR A 88 -1.54 -2.75 7.58
CA THR A 88 -2.42 -3.08 8.71
C THR A 88 -3.61 -3.89 8.24
N LYS A 89 -4.27 -3.51 7.14
CA LYS A 89 -5.42 -4.27 6.61
C LYS A 89 -5.02 -5.64 6.13
N LEU A 90 -3.90 -5.75 5.41
CA LEU A 90 -3.35 -7.04 5.00
C LEU A 90 -3.15 -7.96 6.22
N ARG A 91 -2.57 -7.44 7.30
CA ARG A 91 -2.32 -8.21 8.54
C ARG A 91 -3.59 -8.60 9.28
N PHE A 92 -4.60 -7.73 9.34
CA PHE A 92 -5.89 -8.05 9.94
C PHE A 92 -6.60 -9.20 9.22
N GLU A 93 -6.44 -9.32 7.89
CA GLU A 93 -6.96 -10.46 7.13
C GLU A 93 -6.26 -11.77 7.51
N PHE A 94 -4.92 -11.79 7.57
CA PHE A 94 -4.20 -12.98 8.01
C PHE A 94 -4.68 -13.45 9.40
N CYS A 95 -4.94 -12.53 10.33
CA CYS A 95 -5.50 -12.89 11.65
C CYS A 95 -6.97 -13.36 11.59
N ASN A 96 -7.81 -12.82 10.70
CA ASN A 96 -9.20 -13.26 10.57
C ASN A 96 -9.33 -14.61 9.85
N ASN A 97 -8.39 -14.95 8.97
CA ASN A 97 -8.31 -16.27 8.33
C ASN A 97 -7.62 -17.34 9.21
N CYS A 98 -7.05 -16.98 10.36
CA CYS A 98 -6.48 -17.93 11.32
C CYS A 98 -7.51 -18.73 12.14
N TRP A 99 -8.82 -18.49 11.97
CA TRP A 99 -9.87 -19.25 12.67
C TRP A 99 -10.45 -20.42 11.85
N GLU A 100 -10.01 -20.62 10.61
CA GLU A 100 -10.49 -21.69 9.70
C GLU A 100 -9.51 -22.85 9.51
N ILE A 101 -8.55 -23.05 10.42
CA ILE A 101 -7.74 -24.28 10.44
C ILE A 101 -7.74 -24.86 11.85
N PHE A 102 -8.62 -25.85 12.03
CA PHE A 102 -8.73 -26.90 13.07
C PHE A 102 -7.88 -26.77 14.35
#